data_AF-A0A3D2VPR7-F1
#
_entry.id   AF-A0A3D2VPR7-F1
#
_cell.length_a   1.000
_cell.length_b   1.000
_cell.length_c   1.000
_cell.angle_alpha   90.00
_cell.angle_beta   90.00
_cell.angle_gamma   90.00
#
_symmetry.space_group_name_H-M   'P 1'
#
loop_
_entity.id
_entity.type
_entity.pdbx_description
1 polymer ?
#
loop_
_entity_poly.entity_id
_entity_poly.type
_entity_poly.pdbx_seq_one_letter_code
_entity_poly.pdbx_strand_id
1 'polypeptide(L)'
;MKEPMKYFSQSMTLLGKVTNVSVAEASFTLRCRSGDSFLVQTSSQTTFNVLRNLDELSRDRVPAPPDFNSNGGLSELVRKYVHPDELVIIYGIYQAHQGKEQFQASTVTLPHYEKGRYIFEESHWWLTQISRLADEWLDDLFGDRRTYEMDDFAEFYQTNLNIFGLPMQDDNVQECATLSRLIYGLSSAYLLTGNERYLCAAKAGVRYQRYTFRTLSHDGQTCFWSFGKRKIRDRGAKIAVASENPDDRDTIPLYEQIYALAGLAQYYRITQDWEVLEDIQRTVRTFQKFYLDSPKNGFSGLEGYFSHIDYA
;
A
#
# COMPACT_ATOMS: atom_id res chain seq x y z
N MET A 1 -29.48 -30.08 -10.49
CA MET A 1 -28.04 -30.31 -10.79
C MET A 1 -27.51 -29.04 -11.42
N LYS A 2 -26.44 -28.45 -10.88
CA LYS A 2 -25.74 -27.35 -11.59
C LYS A 2 -25.18 -27.92 -12.89
N GLU A 3 -25.42 -27.26 -14.01
CA GLU A 3 -24.80 -27.65 -15.28
C GLU A 3 -23.27 -27.61 -15.15
N PRO A 4 -22.55 -28.61 -15.69
CA PRO A 4 -21.10 -28.65 -15.61
C PRO A 4 -20.49 -27.51 -16.43
N MET A 5 -19.51 -26.81 -15.85
CA MET A 5 -18.77 -25.75 -16.55
C MET A 5 -18.12 -26.28 -17.83
N LYS A 6 -18.13 -25.47 -18.89
CA LYS A 6 -17.53 -25.79 -20.18
C LYS A 6 -16.57 -24.66 -20.57
N TYR A 7 -15.33 -25.04 -20.91
CA TYR A 7 -14.29 -24.13 -21.40
C TYR A 7 -13.97 -23.00 -20.42
N PHE A 8 -14.11 -23.26 -19.12
CA PHE A 8 -13.78 -22.29 -18.10
C PHE A 8 -12.27 -22.33 -17.85
N SER A 9 -11.64 -21.16 -17.87
CA SER A 9 -10.24 -20.98 -17.50
C SER A 9 -10.10 -19.69 -16.72
N GLN A 10 -9.38 -19.72 -15.60
CA GLN A 10 -9.14 -18.56 -14.75
C GLN A 10 -7.76 -18.62 -14.12
N SER A 11 -7.01 -17.52 -14.21
CA SER A 11 -5.79 -17.36 -13.39
C SER A 11 -6.19 -17.11 -11.94
N MET A 12 -5.62 -17.88 -11.02
CA MET A 12 -5.92 -17.82 -9.60
C MET A 12 -4.64 -17.89 -8.77
N THR A 13 -4.67 -17.20 -7.62
CA THR A 13 -3.69 -17.37 -6.56
C THR A 13 -4.36 -18.10 -5.39
N LEU A 14 -3.78 -19.23 -4.98
CA LEU A 14 -4.23 -20.03 -3.86
C LEU A 14 -3.23 -19.96 -2.71
N LEU A 15 -3.72 -19.84 -1.49
CA LEU A 15 -2.93 -19.98 -0.26
C LEU A 15 -3.51 -21.12 0.57
N GLY A 16 -2.70 -22.11 0.88
CA GLY A 16 -3.17 -23.28 1.62
C GLY A 16 -2.05 -24.15 2.15
N LYS A 17 -2.43 -25.20 2.89
CA LYS A 17 -1.51 -26.21 3.38
C LYS A 17 -1.46 -27.41 2.46
N VAL A 18 -0.27 -27.94 2.23
CA VAL A 18 -0.06 -29.18 1.48
C VAL A 18 -0.53 -30.36 2.32
N THR A 19 -1.40 -31.20 1.79
CA THR A 19 -1.92 -32.39 2.51
C THR A 19 -1.38 -33.71 1.98
N ASN A 20 -1.05 -33.78 0.68
CA ASN A 20 -0.51 -34.98 0.06
C ASN A 20 0.45 -34.57 -1.08
N VAL A 21 1.51 -35.34 -1.30
CA VAL A 21 2.54 -35.07 -2.31
C VAL A 21 2.84 -36.34 -3.10
N SER A 22 2.71 -36.27 -4.42
CA SER A 22 3.10 -37.31 -5.37
C SER A 22 4.33 -36.85 -6.13
N VAL A 23 5.51 -37.30 -5.68
CA VAL A 23 6.79 -36.93 -6.30
C VAL A 23 6.89 -37.50 -7.72
N ALA A 24 6.44 -38.73 -7.94
CA ALA A 24 6.49 -39.39 -9.25
C ALA A 24 5.63 -38.67 -10.31
N GLU A 25 4.46 -38.16 -9.91
CA GLU A 25 3.57 -37.41 -10.80
C GLU A 25 3.83 -35.90 -10.79
N ALA A 26 4.78 -35.45 -9.95
CA ALA A 26 5.03 -34.05 -9.67
C ALA A 26 3.73 -33.27 -9.38
N SER A 27 2.89 -33.84 -8.52
CA SER A 27 1.60 -33.28 -8.15
C SER A 27 1.43 -33.27 -6.63
N PHE A 28 0.54 -32.42 -6.12
CA PHE A 28 0.25 -32.36 -4.69
C PHE A 28 -1.16 -31.81 -4.44
N THR A 29 -1.71 -32.08 -3.26
CA THR A 29 -3.01 -31.57 -2.85
C THR A 29 -2.83 -30.39 -1.92
N LEU A 30 -3.48 -29.28 -2.24
CA LEU A 30 -3.53 -28.07 -1.42
C LEU A 30 -4.89 -27.95 -0.75
N ARG A 31 -4.93 -27.74 0.56
CA ARG A 31 -6.14 -27.40 1.31
C ARG A 31 -6.12 -25.92 1.70
N CYS A 32 -7.10 -25.17 1.19
CA CYS A 32 -7.29 -23.77 1.51
C CYS A 32 -7.98 -23.58 2.87
N ARG A 33 -7.91 -22.37 3.42
CA ARG A 33 -8.61 -22.03 4.68
C ARG A 33 -10.13 -22.18 4.60
N SER A 34 -10.71 -22.05 3.41
CA SER A 34 -12.15 -22.28 3.18
C SER A 34 -12.58 -23.74 3.39
N GLY A 35 -11.63 -24.69 3.44
CA GLY A 35 -11.89 -26.12 3.45
C GLY A 35 -11.79 -26.77 2.07
N ASP A 36 -11.82 -25.98 1.00
CA ASP A 36 -11.67 -26.47 -0.37
C ASP A 36 -10.29 -27.10 -0.59
N SER A 37 -10.25 -28.17 -1.37
CA SER A 37 -9.02 -28.89 -1.71
C SER A 37 -8.81 -28.92 -3.22
N PHE A 38 -7.60 -28.60 -3.65
CA PHE A 38 -7.22 -28.52 -5.05
C PHE A 38 -6.10 -29.53 -5.33
N LEU A 39 -6.27 -30.36 -6.35
CA LEU A 39 -5.17 -31.13 -6.92
C LEU A 39 -4.34 -30.18 -7.79
N VAL A 40 -3.14 -29.87 -7.32
CA VAL A 40 -2.17 -29.02 -8.01
C VAL A 40 -1.30 -29.92 -8.88
N GLN A 41 -1.32 -29.65 -10.18
CA GLN A 41 -0.39 -30.25 -11.13
C GLN A 41 0.70 -29.25 -11.48
N THR A 42 1.95 -29.71 -11.42
CA THR A 42 3.08 -28.90 -11.87
C THR A 42 3.41 -29.25 -13.33
N SER A 43 4.12 -28.36 -14.02
CA SER A 43 4.58 -28.53 -15.39
C SER A 43 6.06 -28.19 -15.52
N SER A 44 6.65 -28.43 -16.67
CA SER A 44 8.04 -28.04 -16.96
C SER A 44 8.28 -26.52 -16.87
N GLN A 45 7.22 -25.71 -16.86
CA GLN A 45 7.29 -24.25 -16.70
C GLN A 45 7.04 -23.80 -15.25
N THR A 46 6.69 -24.71 -14.34
CA THR A 46 6.45 -24.36 -12.95
C THR A 46 7.75 -23.92 -12.28
N THR A 47 7.72 -22.73 -11.68
CA THR A 47 8.83 -22.18 -10.92
C THR A 47 8.59 -22.35 -9.42
N PHE A 48 9.66 -22.64 -8.67
CA PHE A 48 9.62 -22.73 -7.21
C PHE A 48 10.50 -21.63 -6.63
N ASN A 49 9.94 -20.83 -5.73
CA ASN A 49 10.65 -19.71 -5.14
C ASN A 49 10.32 -19.61 -3.65
N VAL A 50 11.26 -19.08 -2.88
CA VAL A 50 10.95 -18.57 -1.53
C VAL A 50 10.53 -17.11 -1.65
N LEU A 51 9.56 -16.69 -0.84
CA LEU A 51 9.03 -15.32 -0.79
C LEU A 51 10.19 -14.32 -0.71
N ARG A 52 10.21 -13.36 -1.63
CA ARG A 52 11.23 -12.30 -1.72
C ARG A 52 10.67 -10.98 -1.21
N ASN A 53 11.58 -10.15 -0.71
CA ASN A 53 11.28 -8.78 -0.34
C ASN A 53 11.44 -7.89 -1.60
N LEU A 54 11.16 -6.61 -1.45
CA LEU A 54 11.32 -5.60 -2.52
C LEU A 54 12.79 -5.28 -2.85
N ASP A 55 13.74 -5.88 -2.13
CA ASP A 55 15.17 -5.84 -2.49
C ASP A 55 15.55 -6.86 -3.58
N GLU A 56 14.58 -7.66 -4.04
CA GLU A 56 14.71 -8.71 -5.06
C GLU A 56 15.72 -9.84 -4.74
N LEU A 57 16.31 -9.84 -3.54
CA LEU A 57 17.32 -10.82 -3.15
C LEU A 57 16.68 -12.20 -2.90
N SER A 58 17.30 -13.22 -3.48
CA SER A 58 16.91 -14.61 -3.24
C SER A 58 17.24 -15.04 -1.80
N ARG A 59 16.18 -15.42 -1.08
CA ARG A 59 16.25 -15.97 0.28
C ARG A 59 16.04 -17.48 0.30
N ASP A 60 16.15 -18.13 -0.86
CA ASP A 60 16.05 -19.57 -0.92
C ASP A 60 17.24 -20.20 -0.18
N ARG A 61 16.93 -20.82 0.94
CA ARG A 61 17.84 -21.60 1.79
C ARG A 61 17.25 -22.99 2.07
N VAL A 62 16.28 -23.43 1.27
CA VAL A 62 15.64 -24.74 1.43
C VAL A 62 16.71 -25.81 1.16
N PRO A 63 17.01 -26.69 2.13
CA PRO A 63 18.06 -27.69 1.98
C PRO A 63 17.72 -28.66 0.86
N ALA A 64 18.73 -29.05 0.08
CA ALA A 64 18.56 -30.12 -0.89
C ALA A 64 18.38 -31.46 -0.15
N PRO A 65 17.44 -32.33 -0.55
CA PRO A 65 17.32 -33.66 0.03
C PRO A 65 18.58 -34.52 -0.28
N PRO A 66 18.81 -35.62 0.46
CA PRO A 66 19.86 -36.57 0.11
C PRO A 66 19.70 -37.08 -1.33
N ASP A 67 20.83 -37.18 -2.04
CA ASP A 67 20.90 -37.61 -3.45
C ASP A 67 20.11 -36.71 -4.41
N PHE A 68 19.93 -35.43 -4.08
CA PHE A 68 19.25 -34.46 -4.94
C PHE A 68 19.96 -34.31 -6.28
N ASN A 69 19.23 -34.58 -7.36
CA ASN A 69 19.72 -34.36 -8.72
C ASN A 69 19.15 -33.04 -9.25
N SER A 70 19.99 -32.01 -9.39
CA SER A 70 19.58 -30.71 -9.94
C SER A 70 19.06 -30.81 -11.39
N ASN A 71 19.43 -31.86 -12.11
CA ASN A 71 18.97 -32.14 -13.48
C ASN A 71 17.83 -33.18 -13.51
N GLY A 72 17.35 -33.64 -12.35
CA GLY A 72 16.27 -34.64 -12.24
C GLY A 72 14.88 -34.09 -12.54
N GLY A 73 14.79 -32.82 -12.95
CA GLY A 73 13.56 -32.18 -13.39
C GLY A 73 12.57 -31.92 -12.27
N LEU A 74 11.29 -31.95 -12.63
CA LEU A 74 10.21 -31.42 -11.80
C LEU A 74 9.94 -32.25 -10.53
N SER A 75 10.09 -33.58 -10.61
CA SER A 75 9.93 -34.46 -9.46
C SER A 75 10.93 -34.14 -8.35
N GLU A 76 12.19 -33.84 -8.70
CA GLU A 76 13.21 -33.43 -7.73
C GLU A 76 12.89 -32.06 -7.11
N LEU A 77 12.35 -31.11 -7.90
CA LEU A 77 11.90 -29.82 -7.37
C LEU A 77 10.71 -29.97 -6.42
N VAL A 78 9.69 -30.76 -6.76
CA VAL A 78 8.56 -31.06 -5.87
C VAL A 78 9.06 -31.74 -4.60
N ARG A 79 9.98 -32.71 -4.71
CA ARG A 79 10.60 -33.39 -3.56
C ARG A 79 11.36 -32.42 -2.65
N LYS A 80 12.00 -31.39 -3.21
CA LYS A 80 12.75 -30.38 -2.47
C LYS A 80 11.88 -29.31 -1.81
N TYR A 81 10.84 -28.83 -2.50
CA TYR A 81 10.11 -27.61 -2.11
C TYR A 81 8.69 -27.86 -1.57
N VAL A 82 8.14 -29.05 -1.71
CA VAL A 82 6.75 -29.33 -1.34
C VAL A 82 6.71 -30.42 -0.29
N HIS A 83 6.42 -30.05 0.95
CA HIS A 83 6.29 -31.00 2.05
C HIS A 83 4.89 -30.95 2.67
N PRO A 84 4.38 -32.09 3.17
CA PRO A 84 3.14 -32.12 3.93
C PRO A 84 3.14 -31.16 5.14
N ASP A 85 1.96 -30.60 5.40
CA ASP A 85 1.64 -29.63 6.46
C ASP A 85 2.30 -28.25 6.30
N GLU A 86 2.95 -27.97 5.17
CA GLU A 86 3.54 -26.66 4.89
C GLU A 86 2.58 -25.73 4.15
N LEU A 87 2.70 -24.44 4.47
CA LEU A 87 1.90 -23.39 3.84
C LEU A 87 2.59 -22.97 2.53
N VAL A 88 1.86 -22.94 1.43
CA VAL A 88 2.38 -22.49 0.13
C VAL A 88 1.41 -21.52 -0.54
N ILE A 89 1.96 -20.58 -1.30
CA ILE A 89 1.23 -19.67 -2.18
C ILE A 89 1.43 -20.17 -3.61
N ILE A 90 0.35 -20.41 -4.35
CA ILE A 90 0.42 -20.94 -5.70
C ILE A 90 -0.30 -20.00 -6.65
N TYR A 91 0.42 -19.47 -7.63
CA TYR A 91 -0.18 -18.81 -8.78
C TYR A 91 -0.28 -19.82 -9.93
N GLY A 92 -1.45 -19.95 -10.53
CA GLY A 92 -1.68 -20.91 -11.60
C GLY A 92 -2.97 -20.68 -12.35
N ILE A 93 -3.27 -21.59 -13.26
CA ILE A 93 -4.46 -21.56 -14.10
C ILE A 93 -5.37 -22.70 -13.67
N TYR A 94 -6.59 -22.35 -13.28
CA TYR A 94 -7.69 -23.27 -13.06
C TYR A 94 -8.45 -23.49 -14.35
N GLN A 95 -8.69 -24.74 -14.73
CA GLN A 95 -9.44 -25.11 -15.92
C GLN A 95 -10.55 -26.09 -15.54
N ALA A 96 -11.76 -25.85 -16.08
CA ALA A 96 -12.90 -26.75 -15.92
C ALA A 96 -13.61 -26.98 -17.26
N HIS A 97 -13.77 -28.24 -17.63
CA HIS A 97 -14.48 -28.64 -18.84
C HIS A 97 -15.20 -29.98 -18.66
N GLN A 98 -16.53 -29.96 -18.78
CA GLN A 98 -17.38 -31.16 -18.75
C GLN A 98 -17.14 -32.02 -17.50
N GLY A 99 -17.03 -31.39 -16.33
CA GLY A 99 -16.82 -32.07 -15.04
C GLY A 99 -15.37 -32.54 -14.79
N LYS A 100 -14.45 -32.28 -15.72
CA LYS A 100 -13.01 -32.40 -15.47
C LYS A 100 -12.47 -31.06 -15.01
N GLU A 101 -11.75 -31.07 -13.90
CA GLU A 101 -11.14 -29.89 -13.29
C GLU A 101 -9.65 -30.13 -13.12
N GLN A 102 -8.85 -29.11 -13.40
CA GLN A 102 -7.40 -29.17 -13.26
C GLN A 102 -6.90 -27.80 -12.81
N PHE A 103 -5.99 -27.79 -11.85
CA PHE A 103 -5.26 -26.59 -11.47
C PHE A 103 -3.79 -26.79 -11.79
N GLN A 104 -3.29 -26.04 -12.77
CA GLN A 104 -1.90 -26.10 -13.20
C GLN A 104 -1.11 -24.95 -12.57
N ALA A 105 -0.10 -25.27 -11.77
CA ALA A 105 0.74 -24.28 -11.12
C ALA A 105 1.73 -23.65 -12.11
N SER A 106 1.78 -22.32 -12.15
CA SER A 106 2.84 -21.57 -12.84
C SER A 106 3.97 -21.21 -11.89
N THR A 107 3.64 -20.83 -10.66
CA THR A 107 4.61 -20.50 -9.61
C THR A 107 4.15 -21.07 -8.28
N VAL A 108 5.04 -21.76 -7.58
CA VAL A 108 4.88 -22.19 -6.19
C VAL A 108 5.83 -21.37 -5.34
N THR A 109 5.27 -20.53 -4.48
CA THR A 109 6.02 -19.64 -3.58
C THR A 109 5.90 -20.13 -2.15
N LEU A 110 7.04 -20.42 -1.52
CA LEU A 110 7.12 -20.78 -0.12
C LEU A 110 7.25 -19.50 0.72
N PRO A 111 6.40 -19.28 1.72
CA PRO A 111 6.55 -18.18 2.67
C PRO A 111 7.67 -18.41 3.71
N HIS A 112 8.42 -19.50 3.58
CA HIS A 112 9.51 -19.89 4.47
C HIS A 112 10.63 -20.59 3.70
N TYR A 113 11.83 -20.60 4.27
CA TYR A 113 12.91 -21.51 3.89
C TYR A 113 13.14 -22.61 4.94
N GLU A 114 12.56 -22.45 6.14
CA GLU A 114 12.62 -23.37 7.27
C GLU A 114 11.21 -23.65 7.76
N LYS A 115 10.86 -24.92 7.97
CA LYS A 115 9.49 -25.32 8.35
C LYS A 115 9.05 -24.64 9.64
N GLY A 116 7.86 -24.05 9.62
CA GLY A 116 7.26 -23.40 10.78
C GLY A 116 7.78 -21.99 11.09
N ARG A 117 8.69 -21.46 10.26
CA ARG A 117 9.25 -20.12 10.42
C ARG A 117 8.96 -19.26 9.20
N TYR A 118 7.87 -18.50 9.25
CA TYR A 118 7.45 -17.66 8.13
C TYR A 118 8.28 -16.39 8.06
N ILE A 119 8.73 -16.04 6.85
CA ILE A 119 9.64 -14.92 6.64
C ILE A 119 8.98 -13.58 7.00
N PHE A 120 7.67 -13.45 6.75
CA PHE A 120 6.90 -12.25 7.10
C PHE A 120 6.61 -12.12 8.60
N GLU A 121 6.93 -13.12 9.43
CA GLU A 121 6.88 -13.00 10.90
C GLU A 121 8.19 -12.46 11.47
N GLU A 122 9.26 -12.40 10.65
CA GLU A 122 10.54 -11.85 11.06
C GLU A 122 10.53 -10.31 11.01
N SER A 123 10.94 -9.66 12.10
CA SER A 123 10.91 -8.18 12.18
C SER A 123 11.77 -7.50 11.10
N HIS A 124 12.93 -8.09 10.76
CA HIS A 124 13.84 -7.53 9.75
C HIS A 124 13.21 -7.48 8.36
N TRP A 125 12.29 -8.39 8.04
CA TRP A 125 11.60 -8.39 6.75
C TRP A 125 10.85 -7.08 6.51
N TRP A 126 10.06 -6.65 7.49
CA TRP A 126 9.28 -5.42 7.37
C TRP A 126 10.15 -4.17 7.36
N LEU A 127 11.25 -4.17 8.12
CA LEU A 127 12.21 -3.07 8.11
C LEU A 127 12.84 -2.88 6.72
N THR A 128 13.30 -3.97 6.09
CA THR A 128 13.84 -3.91 4.72
C THR A 128 12.77 -3.44 3.74
N GLN A 129 11.56 -3.99 3.83
CA GLN A 129 10.49 -3.66 2.88
C GLN A 129 10.07 -2.19 2.97
N ILE A 130 9.94 -1.66 4.19
CA ILE A 130 9.60 -0.25 4.43
C ILE A 130 10.72 0.67 3.95
N SER A 131 11.97 0.30 4.22
CA SER A 131 13.13 1.11 3.77
C SER A 131 13.18 1.17 2.25
N ARG A 132 13.01 0.03 1.56
CA ARG A 132 12.97 -0.02 0.09
C ARG A 132 11.83 0.82 -0.47
N LEU A 133 10.61 0.68 0.04
CA LEU A 133 9.49 1.52 -0.40
C LEU A 133 9.79 3.00 -0.20
N ALA A 134 10.24 3.40 0.99
CA ALA A 134 10.52 4.81 1.29
C ALA A 134 11.63 5.38 0.40
N ASP A 135 12.70 4.62 0.16
CA ASP A 135 13.80 5.06 -0.71
C ASP A 135 13.35 5.19 -2.17
N GLU A 136 12.64 4.19 -2.73
CA GLU A 136 12.15 4.26 -4.12
C GLU A 136 11.17 5.43 -4.31
N TRP A 137 10.20 5.62 -3.40
CA TRP A 137 9.30 6.78 -3.47
C TRP A 137 10.04 8.12 -3.42
N LEU A 138 11.07 8.23 -2.59
CA LEU A 138 11.85 9.45 -2.48
C LEU A 138 12.77 9.66 -3.68
N ASP A 139 13.32 8.59 -4.25
CA ASP A 139 14.19 8.65 -5.43
C ASP A 139 13.36 8.95 -6.70
N ASP A 140 12.20 8.33 -6.88
CA ASP A 140 11.29 8.61 -8.00
C ASP A 140 10.76 10.05 -7.96
N LEU A 141 10.34 10.51 -6.77
CA LEU A 141 9.75 11.86 -6.63
C LEU A 141 10.79 12.97 -6.60
N PHE A 142 11.99 12.75 -6.05
CA PHE A 142 12.94 13.84 -5.77
C PHE A 142 14.34 13.63 -6.34
N GLY A 143 14.60 12.50 -6.99
CA GLY A 143 15.90 12.10 -7.53
C GLY A 143 16.98 11.96 -6.46
N ASP A 144 18.18 12.43 -6.76
CA ASP A 144 19.37 12.30 -5.89
C ASP A 144 19.35 13.20 -4.64
N ARG A 145 18.25 13.95 -4.39
CA ARG A 145 18.13 14.83 -3.21
C ARG A 145 18.07 14.02 -1.92
N ARG A 146 18.70 14.53 -0.87
CA ARG A 146 18.74 13.88 0.45
C ARG A 146 18.40 14.81 1.62
N THR A 147 18.48 16.13 1.42
CA THR A 147 18.26 17.14 2.46
C THR A 147 16.93 17.90 2.34
N TYR A 148 16.02 17.42 1.49
CA TYR A 148 14.66 17.91 1.19
C TYR A 148 14.26 19.26 1.80
N GLU A 149 13.97 20.22 0.93
CA GLU A 149 13.38 21.49 1.32
C GLU A 149 11.93 21.62 0.88
N MET A 150 11.23 22.62 1.42
CA MET A 150 9.83 22.89 1.04
C MET A 150 9.69 23.12 -0.47
N ASP A 151 10.65 23.81 -1.09
CA ASP A 151 10.64 24.11 -2.52
C ASP A 151 10.83 22.84 -3.37
N ASP A 152 11.54 21.83 -2.87
CA ASP A 152 11.63 20.54 -3.54
C ASP A 152 10.26 19.85 -3.58
N PHE A 153 9.48 19.91 -2.51
CA PHE A 153 8.10 19.41 -2.50
C PHE A 153 7.18 20.25 -3.41
N ALA A 154 7.35 21.57 -3.41
CA ALA A 154 6.59 22.43 -4.30
C ALA A 154 6.84 22.10 -5.78
N GLU A 155 8.07 21.73 -6.11
CA GLU A 155 8.48 21.47 -7.48
C GLU A 155 8.27 20.02 -7.93
N PHE A 156 8.69 19.04 -7.14
CA PHE A 156 8.82 17.67 -7.63
C PHE A 156 7.74 16.70 -7.13
N TYR A 157 7.10 16.96 -5.99
CA TYR A 157 6.04 16.06 -5.51
C TYR A 157 4.91 15.92 -6.55
N GLN A 158 4.47 14.70 -6.78
CA GLN A 158 3.34 14.39 -7.65
C GLN A 158 2.43 13.39 -6.98
N THR A 159 1.12 13.58 -7.14
CA THR A 159 0.11 12.62 -6.68
C THR A 159 0.04 11.42 -7.62
N ASN A 160 0.00 11.70 -8.93
CA ASN A 160 -0.29 10.70 -9.96
C ASN A 160 0.98 10.38 -10.76
N LEU A 161 1.44 9.14 -10.60
CA LEU A 161 2.59 8.57 -11.29
C LEU A 161 2.14 7.46 -12.25
N ASN A 162 2.88 7.28 -13.34
CA ASN A 162 2.69 6.15 -14.23
C ASN A 162 3.41 4.89 -13.73
N ILE A 163 3.30 3.79 -14.49
CA ILE A 163 3.93 2.50 -14.15
C ILE A 163 5.47 2.55 -14.09
N PHE A 164 6.09 3.62 -14.58
CA PHE A 164 7.54 3.86 -14.54
C PHE A 164 7.93 4.85 -13.43
N GLY A 165 7.02 5.23 -12.54
CA GLY A 165 7.28 6.21 -11.48
C GLY A 165 7.34 7.67 -11.97
N LEU A 166 7.03 7.93 -13.24
CA LEU A 166 7.10 9.28 -13.82
C LEU A 166 5.76 10.03 -13.67
N PRO A 167 5.79 11.37 -13.56
CA PRO A 167 4.56 12.18 -13.51
C PRO A 167 3.62 11.90 -14.68
N MET A 168 2.32 11.85 -14.41
CA MET A 168 1.32 11.80 -15.48
C MET A 168 1.26 13.15 -16.22
N GLN A 169 1.21 13.12 -17.55
CA GLN A 169 1.25 14.35 -18.37
C GLN A 169 -0.04 15.17 -18.28
N ASP A 170 -1.17 14.48 -18.13
CA ASP A 170 -2.50 15.09 -18.19
C ASP A 170 -3.07 15.42 -16.79
N ASP A 171 -2.38 15.01 -15.73
CA ASP A 171 -2.79 15.27 -14.36
C ASP A 171 -1.59 15.69 -13.49
N ASN A 172 -1.59 16.97 -13.13
CA ASN A 172 -0.55 17.61 -12.35
C ASN A 172 -1.09 18.22 -11.06
N VAL A 173 -2.18 17.66 -10.53
CA VAL A 173 -2.72 18.06 -9.24
C VAL A 173 -1.88 17.43 -8.13
N GLN A 174 -1.35 18.29 -7.26
CA GLN A 174 -0.76 17.89 -5.99
C GLN A 174 -1.85 17.92 -4.93
N GLU A 175 -2.37 16.75 -4.54
CA GLU A 175 -3.45 16.62 -3.57
C GLU A 175 -2.92 16.68 -2.13
N CYS A 176 -3.59 17.45 -1.28
CA CYS A 176 -3.21 17.59 0.13
C CYS A 176 -3.38 16.28 0.90
N ALA A 177 -4.48 15.55 0.67
CA ALA A 177 -4.76 14.30 1.36
C ALA A 177 -3.71 13.24 1.05
N THR A 178 -3.30 13.13 -0.21
CA THR A 178 -2.27 12.18 -0.65
C THR A 178 -0.88 12.59 -0.17
N LEU A 179 -0.56 13.89 -0.17
CA LEU A 179 0.69 14.40 0.43
C LEU A 179 0.77 14.04 1.92
N SER A 180 -0.32 14.20 2.65
CA SER A 180 -0.37 13.85 4.07
C SER A 180 -0.17 12.35 4.31
N ARG A 181 -0.65 11.47 3.42
CA ARG A 181 -0.35 10.02 3.48
C ARG A 181 1.13 9.73 3.25
N LEU A 182 1.77 10.43 2.32
CA LEU A 182 3.22 10.32 2.12
C LEU A 182 3.98 10.76 3.40
N ILE A 183 3.60 11.89 4.00
CA ILE A 183 4.19 12.36 5.27
C ILE A 183 3.99 11.33 6.38
N TYR A 184 2.80 10.74 6.51
CA TYR A 184 2.54 9.67 7.48
C TYR A 184 3.45 8.46 7.26
N GLY A 185 3.59 8.02 6.01
CA GLY A 185 4.45 6.91 5.61
C GLY A 185 5.92 7.17 5.96
N LEU A 186 6.45 8.33 5.57
CA LEU A 186 7.84 8.73 5.85
C LEU A 186 8.10 8.87 7.36
N SER A 187 7.17 9.48 8.09
CA SER A 187 7.24 9.62 9.55
C SER A 187 7.27 8.24 10.23
N SER A 188 6.41 7.33 9.78
CA SER A 188 6.35 5.95 10.30
C SER A 188 7.60 5.14 9.93
N ALA A 189 8.12 5.32 8.72
CA ALA A 189 9.37 4.71 8.28
C ALA A 189 10.53 5.16 9.17
N TYR A 190 10.62 6.46 9.51
CA TYR A 190 11.61 6.95 10.47
C TYR A 190 11.47 6.28 11.85
N LEU A 191 10.25 6.16 12.39
CA LEU A 191 10.04 5.52 13.69
C LEU A 191 10.51 4.06 13.73
N LEU A 192 10.37 3.34 12.62
CA LEU A 192 10.72 1.93 12.52
C LEU A 192 12.20 1.70 12.20
N THR A 193 12.81 2.59 11.43
CA THR A 193 14.17 2.40 10.87
C THR A 193 15.23 3.29 11.50
N GLY A 194 14.83 4.40 12.12
CA GLY A 194 15.74 5.45 12.61
C GLY A 194 16.40 6.28 11.49
N ASN A 195 16.02 6.10 10.22
CA ASN A 195 16.69 6.76 9.10
C ASN A 195 16.27 8.24 8.98
N GLU A 196 17.18 9.14 9.34
CA GLU A 196 16.96 10.59 9.35
C GLU A 196 16.52 11.16 8.00
N ARG A 197 16.89 10.53 6.88
CA ARG A 197 16.45 10.94 5.54
C ARG A 197 14.92 11.03 5.45
N TYR A 198 14.22 10.06 6.04
CA TYR A 198 12.76 10.00 6.02
C TYR A 198 12.13 11.09 6.89
N LEU A 199 12.75 11.40 8.04
CA LEU A 199 12.31 12.50 8.89
C LEU A 199 12.52 13.87 8.21
N CYS A 200 13.65 14.07 7.55
CA CYS A 200 13.93 15.29 6.78
C CYS A 200 12.89 15.48 5.66
N ALA A 201 12.59 14.42 4.90
CA ALA A 201 11.55 14.46 3.87
C ALA A 201 10.16 14.75 4.47
N ALA A 202 9.79 14.08 5.57
CA ALA A 202 8.52 14.35 6.26
C ALA A 202 8.42 15.80 6.74
N LYS A 203 9.49 16.36 7.31
CA LYS A 203 9.56 17.76 7.75
C LYS A 203 9.35 18.74 6.59
N ALA A 204 9.99 18.50 5.45
CA ALA A 204 9.81 19.31 4.25
C ALA A 204 8.39 19.22 3.71
N GLY A 205 7.82 18.01 3.66
CA GLY A 205 6.43 17.77 3.29
C GLY A 205 5.45 18.49 4.20
N VAL A 206 5.66 18.46 5.53
CA VAL A 206 4.83 19.19 6.50
C VAL A 206 4.90 20.70 6.28
N ARG A 207 6.10 21.27 6.09
CA ARG A 207 6.26 22.69 5.77
C ARG A 207 5.50 23.05 4.50
N TYR A 208 5.64 22.23 3.46
CA TYR A 208 4.96 22.42 2.20
C TYR A 208 3.43 22.34 2.35
N GLN A 209 2.94 21.35 3.08
CA GLN A 209 1.52 21.17 3.36
C GLN A 209 0.94 22.41 4.06
N ARG A 210 1.60 22.84 5.14
CA ARG A 210 1.20 23.98 5.98
C ARG A 210 1.27 25.32 5.24
N TYR A 211 2.23 25.48 4.33
CA TYR A 211 2.37 26.71 3.55
C TYR A 211 1.36 26.80 2.40
N THR A 212 1.11 25.68 1.72
CA THR A 212 0.40 25.69 0.43
C THR A 212 -1.10 25.43 0.57
N PHE A 213 -1.50 24.52 1.46
CA PHE A 213 -2.88 24.03 1.51
C PHE A 213 -3.66 24.54 2.73
N ARG A 214 -2.96 25.11 3.72
CA ARG A 214 -3.58 25.58 4.95
C ARG A 214 -4.29 26.91 4.75
N THR A 215 -5.58 26.94 5.08
CA THR A 215 -6.38 28.16 5.15
C THR A 215 -6.88 28.36 6.58
N LEU A 216 -6.48 29.48 7.20
CA LEU A 216 -6.93 29.85 8.54
C LEU A 216 -8.16 30.76 8.45
N SER A 217 -9.09 30.61 9.40
CA SER A 217 -10.14 31.60 9.58
C SER A 217 -9.56 32.95 10.00
N HIS A 218 -10.32 34.03 9.76
CA HIS A 218 -9.90 35.40 10.11
C HIS A 218 -9.54 35.56 11.60
N ASP A 219 -10.22 34.84 12.49
CA ASP A 219 -9.95 34.82 13.93
C ASP A 219 -8.79 33.88 14.33
N GLY A 220 -8.22 33.14 13.37
CA GLY A 220 -7.15 32.16 13.57
C GLY A 220 -7.57 30.92 14.34
N GLN A 221 -8.86 30.74 14.68
CA GLN A 221 -9.31 29.66 15.55
C GLN A 221 -9.52 28.33 14.82
N THR A 222 -9.82 28.37 13.53
CA THR A 222 -10.13 27.20 12.70
C THR A 222 -9.22 27.13 11.49
N CYS A 223 -9.02 25.90 11.01
CA CYS A 223 -8.13 25.59 9.90
C CYS A 223 -8.82 24.64 8.92
N PHE A 224 -8.85 25.03 7.65
CA PHE A 224 -9.26 24.20 6.53
C PHE A 224 -8.05 23.86 5.66
N TRP A 225 -8.11 22.71 5.02
CA TRP A 225 -7.09 22.23 4.09
C TRP A 225 -7.69 22.19 2.69
N SER A 226 -7.07 22.90 1.76
CA SER A 226 -7.45 22.91 0.35
C SER A 226 -7.24 21.53 -0.27
N PHE A 227 -8.16 21.10 -1.15
CA PHE A 227 -8.06 19.85 -1.91
C PHE A 227 -6.68 19.65 -2.55
N GLY A 228 -6.23 20.63 -3.34
CA GLY A 228 -5.07 20.44 -4.19
C GLY A 228 -4.46 21.72 -4.73
N LYS A 229 -3.26 21.59 -5.31
CA LYS A 229 -2.57 22.64 -6.05
C LYS A 229 -2.32 22.14 -7.46
N ARG A 230 -2.75 22.92 -8.45
CA ARG A 230 -2.48 22.64 -9.86
C ARG A 230 -1.44 23.61 -10.39
N LYS A 231 -0.37 23.10 -10.99
CA LYS A 231 0.57 23.94 -11.74
C LYS A 231 -0.08 24.34 -13.07
N ILE A 232 -0.15 25.64 -13.36
CA ILE A 232 -0.63 26.13 -14.65
C ILE A 232 0.59 26.56 -15.43
N ARG A 233 0.79 25.93 -16.60
CA ARG A 233 1.88 26.27 -17.52
C ARG A 233 1.87 27.79 -17.77
N ASP A 234 3.01 28.43 -17.52
CA ASP A 234 3.27 29.85 -17.73
C ASP A 234 2.42 30.86 -16.90
N ARG A 235 1.60 30.41 -15.93
CA ARG A 235 0.78 31.29 -15.08
C ARG A 235 0.89 31.04 -13.57
N GLY A 236 1.87 30.24 -13.13
CA GLY A 236 2.09 29.92 -11.71
C GLY A 236 1.25 28.72 -11.24
N ALA A 237 0.62 28.82 -10.07
CA ALA A 237 -0.15 27.74 -9.48
C ALA A 237 -1.55 28.20 -9.06
N LYS A 238 -2.56 27.33 -9.25
CA LYS A 238 -3.92 27.53 -8.78
C LYS A 238 -4.19 26.58 -7.61
N ILE A 239 -4.68 27.11 -6.51
CA ILE A 239 -5.16 26.31 -5.37
C ILE A 239 -6.63 25.97 -5.64
N ALA A 240 -6.93 24.67 -5.60
CA ALA A 240 -8.29 24.14 -5.56
C ALA A 240 -8.65 23.90 -4.10
N VAL A 241 -9.64 24.65 -3.59
CA VAL A 241 -10.08 24.52 -2.20
C VAL A 241 -11.10 23.40 -2.07
N ALA A 242 -12.13 23.41 -2.91
CA ALA A 242 -13.13 22.35 -2.98
C ALA A 242 -12.59 21.08 -3.65
N SER A 243 -13.18 19.94 -3.30
CA SER A 243 -12.87 18.64 -3.88
C SER A 243 -13.14 18.59 -5.38
N GLU A 244 -12.23 17.97 -6.12
CA GLU A 244 -12.44 17.61 -7.53
C GLU A 244 -12.78 16.12 -7.72
N ASN A 245 -12.88 15.35 -6.63
CA ASN A 245 -13.23 13.94 -6.67
C ASN A 245 -14.71 13.75 -7.09
N PRO A 246 -15.05 12.71 -7.85
CA PRO A 246 -16.42 12.50 -8.35
C PRO A 246 -17.48 12.36 -7.26
N ASP A 247 -17.12 11.79 -6.10
CA ASP A 247 -18.07 11.41 -5.05
C ASP A 247 -18.51 12.60 -4.17
N ASP A 248 -17.72 13.67 -4.11
CA ASP A 248 -17.93 14.83 -3.23
C ASP A 248 -17.50 16.16 -3.89
N ARG A 249 -17.60 16.20 -5.22
CA ARG A 249 -17.21 17.33 -6.07
C ARG A 249 -17.82 18.65 -5.62
N ASP A 250 -17.01 19.72 -5.65
CA ASP A 250 -17.39 21.10 -5.33
C ASP A 250 -17.79 21.31 -3.85
N THR A 251 -17.48 20.35 -2.97
CA THR A 251 -17.65 20.47 -1.51
C THR A 251 -16.30 20.52 -0.78
N ILE A 252 -16.31 20.69 0.55
CA ILE A 252 -15.15 20.48 1.42
C ILE A 252 -15.38 19.20 2.24
N PRO A 253 -14.86 18.04 1.82
CA PRO A 253 -15.13 16.76 2.45
C PRO A 253 -14.40 16.62 3.78
N LEU A 254 -15.10 16.14 4.82
CA LEU A 254 -14.51 15.85 6.13
C LEU A 254 -13.39 14.81 6.02
N TYR A 255 -13.57 13.82 5.14
CA TYR A 255 -12.57 12.77 4.88
C TYR A 255 -11.21 13.38 4.50
N GLU A 256 -11.18 14.31 3.56
CA GLU A 256 -9.93 14.94 3.12
C GLU A 256 -9.27 15.74 4.23
N GLN A 257 -10.07 16.43 5.07
CA GLN A 257 -9.56 17.15 6.23
C GLN A 257 -8.96 16.19 7.28
N ILE A 258 -9.58 15.03 7.51
CA ILE A 258 -9.05 13.98 8.39
C ILE A 258 -7.71 13.46 7.84
N TYR A 259 -7.63 13.20 6.54
CA TYR A 259 -6.37 12.75 5.94
C TYR A 259 -5.30 13.83 6.02
N ALA A 260 -5.62 15.10 5.83
CA ALA A 260 -4.67 16.21 6.03
C ALA A 260 -4.07 16.22 7.44
N LEU A 261 -4.81 15.75 8.46
CA LEU A 261 -4.29 15.61 9.82
C LEU A 261 -3.43 14.38 10.06
N ALA A 262 -3.67 13.27 9.36
CA ALA A 262 -2.99 12.01 9.63
C ALA A 262 -1.46 12.15 9.58
N GLY A 263 -0.92 12.76 8.52
CA GLY A 263 0.51 13.04 8.38
C GLY A 263 1.04 13.98 9.45
N LEU A 264 0.32 15.07 9.75
CA LEU A 264 0.69 16.03 10.79
C LEU A 264 0.77 15.37 12.17
N ALA A 265 -0.22 14.55 12.52
CA ALA A 265 -0.28 13.86 13.80
C ALA A 265 0.89 12.87 13.97
N GLN A 266 1.21 12.10 12.92
CA GLN A 266 2.34 11.17 12.96
C GLN A 266 3.69 11.88 13.01
N TYR A 267 3.83 13.00 12.30
CA TYR A 267 5.02 13.85 12.39
C TYR A 267 5.17 14.49 13.78
N TYR A 268 4.08 15.03 14.34
CA TYR A 268 4.07 15.62 15.68
C TYR A 268 4.43 14.59 16.77
N ARG A 269 3.94 13.35 16.64
CA ARG A 269 4.28 12.25 17.56
C ARG A 269 5.80 12.07 17.71
N ILE A 270 6.55 12.35 16.66
CA ILE A 270 8.01 12.19 16.60
C ILE A 270 8.72 13.47 17.05
N THR A 271 8.28 14.61 16.53
CA THR A 271 9.03 15.87 16.61
C THR A 271 8.60 16.79 17.74
N GLN A 272 7.38 16.59 18.27
CA GLN A 272 6.74 17.48 19.23
C GLN A 272 6.67 18.93 18.76
N ASP A 273 6.62 19.17 17.45
CA ASP A 273 6.54 20.50 16.86
C ASP A 273 5.23 21.21 17.26
N TRP A 274 5.38 22.24 18.11
CA TRP A 274 4.28 23.03 18.66
C TRP A 274 3.42 23.72 17.59
N GLU A 275 3.99 24.13 16.46
CA GLU A 275 3.21 24.78 15.43
C GLU A 275 2.32 23.78 14.68
N VAL A 276 2.79 22.53 14.55
CA VAL A 276 2.01 21.42 13.99
C VAL A 276 0.89 21.03 14.94
N LEU A 277 1.16 21.00 16.25
CA LEU A 277 0.13 20.77 17.26
C LEU A 277 -0.99 21.81 17.17
N GLU A 278 -0.64 23.08 17.02
CA GLU A 278 -1.62 24.15 16.90
C GLU A 278 -2.49 23.97 15.65
N ASP A 279 -1.90 23.59 14.51
CA ASP A 279 -2.67 23.27 13.30
C ASP A 279 -3.62 22.08 13.50
N ILE A 280 -3.16 21.01 14.16
CA ILE A 280 -3.99 19.86 14.52
C ILE A 280 -5.19 20.31 15.36
N GLN A 281 -4.95 21.11 16.41
CA GLN A 281 -6.01 21.60 17.29
C GLN A 281 -7.00 22.50 16.54
N ARG A 282 -6.52 23.38 15.65
CA ARG A 282 -7.38 24.24 14.81
C ARG A 282 -8.28 23.43 13.89
N THR A 283 -7.75 22.39 13.25
CA THR A 283 -8.56 21.52 12.37
C THR A 283 -9.56 20.69 13.17
N VAL A 284 -9.20 20.19 14.36
CA VAL A 284 -10.19 19.52 15.24
C VAL A 284 -11.29 20.50 15.65
N ARG A 285 -10.97 21.78 15.94
CA ARG A 285 -11.98 22.82 16.16
C ARG A 285 -12.86 23.04 14.93
N THR A 286 -12.30 22.99 13.72
CA THR A 286 -13.08 23.00 12.47
C THR A 286 -14.10 21.86 12.45
N PHE A 287 -13.72 20.64 12.82
CA PHE A 287 -14.64 19.50 12.87
C PHE A 287 -15.81 19.74 13.82
N GLN A 288 -15.51 20.21 15.03
CA GLN A 288 -16.54 20.48 16.04
C GLN A 288 -17.47 21.63 15.66
N LYS A 289 -16.96 22.63 14.95
CA LYS A 289 -17.72 23.84 14.62
C LYS A 289 -18.56 23.68 13.35
N PHE A 290 -18.02 23.03 12.31
CA PHE A 290 -18.63 23.02 10.98
C PHE A 290 -19.21 21.67 10.57
N TYR A 291 -18.64 20.56 11.06
CA TYR A 291 -19.06 19.22 10.62
C TYR A 291 -19.93 18.49 11.63
N LEU A 292 -19.82 18.80 12.93
CA LEU A 292 -20.62 18.15 13.97
C LEU A 292 -22.11 18.54 13.84
N ASP A 293 -22.96 17.53 13.65
CA ASP A 293 -24.42 17.65 13.74
C ASP A 293 -24.83 17.80 15.22
N SER A 294 -24.84 19.06 15.68
CA SER A 294 -25.22 19.42 17.04
C SER A 294 -26.29 20.53 17.02
N PRO A 295 -27.27 20.51 17.95
CA PRO A 295 -28.20 21.62 18.11
C PRO A 295 -27.48 22.93 18.45
N LYS A 296 -26.31 22.88 19.07
CA LYS A 296 -25.47 24.06 19.36
C LYS A 296 -24.99 24.77 18.09
N ASN A 297 -24.90 24.03 16.99
CA ASN A 297 -24.48 24.53 15.68
C ASN A 297 -25.70 24.83 14.77
N GLY A 298 -26.93 24.70 15.29
CA GLY A 298 -28.16 24.98 14.54
C GLY A 298 -28.71 23.79 13.76
N PHE A 299 -28.23 22.56 14.01
CA PHE A 299 -28.67 21.34 13.32
C PHE A 299 -29.61 20.47 14.16
N SER A 300 -30.18 19.43 13.54
CA SER A 300 -31.11 18.50 14.18
C SER A 300 -30.55 17.76 15.40
N GLY A 301 -29.21 17.58 15.45
CA GLY A 301 -28.54 17.05 16.62
C GLY A 301 -28.55 15.53 16.74
N LEU A 302 -28.36 14.79 15.64
CA LEU A 302 -28.29 13.32 15.66
C LEU A 302 -26.92 12.78 16.13
N GLU A 303 -26.09 13.63 16.76
CA GLU A 303 -24.78 13.29 17.36
C GLU A 303 -23.76 12.69 16.37
N GLY A 304 -23.90 13.00 15.07
CA GLY A 304 -23.00 12.57 13.99
C GLY A 304 -22.14 13.69 13.41
N TYR A 305 -21.41 13.39 12.33
CA TYR A 305 -20.71 14.38 11.53
C TYR A 305 -21.23 14.35 10.10
N PHE A 306 -21.42 15.53 9.49
CA PHE A 306 -21.65 15.64 8.06
C PHE A 306 -20.41 15.17 7.29
N SER A 307 -20.61 14.45 6.20
CA SER A 307 -19.51 13.93 5.37
C SER A 307 -18.79 15.03 4.59
N HIS A 308 -19.49 16.10 4.24
CA HIS A 308 -18.98 17.27 3.54
C HIS A 308 -19.78 18.52 3.93
N ILE A 309 -19.19 19.69 3.64
CA ILE A 309 -19.86 20.98 3.71
C ILE A 309 -19.75 21.69 2.36
N ASP A 310 -20.71 22.54 2.04
CA ASP A 310 -20.67 23.30 0.79
C ASP A 310 -19.52 24.31 0.81
N TYR A 311 -18.86 24.47 -0.34
CA TYR A 311 -17.75 25.41 -0.50
C TYR A 311 -18.23 26.87 -0.68
N ALA A 312 -19.48 27.07 -1.12
CA ALA A 312 -20.09 28.37 -1.39
C ALA A 312 -21.59 28.37 -1.09
#